data_AF-A0A4Q0U9F6-F1
#
_entry.id   AF-A0A4Q0U9F6-F1
#
_cell.length_a   1.000
_cell.length_b   1.000
_cell.length_c   1.000
_cell.angle_alpha   90.00
_cell.angle_beta   90.00
_cell.angle_gamma   90.00
#
_symmetry.space_group_name_H-M   'P 1'
#
loop_
_entity.id
_entity.type
_entity.pdbx_description
1 polymer ?
#
loop_
_entity_poly.entity_id
_entity_poly.type
_entity_poly.pdbx_seq_one_letter_code
_entity_poly.pdbx_strand_id
1 'polypeptide(L)'
;MKKLLLNSTLIACAVGLPAAICAEVLDFSKIVHWTGEGDNEAALIVQFDEPDATDPGAVVWGYRWPSGETRTSDEMIRAIARESSDLLIFVQYTGGMGYTLDGIGYSPDVNAMLDGIWFDYESAFEDGNISFGYFSPNTGMGQTSAPGNEAIGLSYDAIAAAAETHVIEHPLNAHAYGYPAYDYDHWKLDKTRIADAFVADRSYWRSGWYWGYWSFWIGSRGDDMEDLSYSGMGMSSVQIYDGQISGWKYQPLGGKPIVPGEDPDGSTGASTRWSDIAYEHVFVASESQNLAQDTDSSTDNVDIYTLGGVKVGTVDATTDLRTLNVAPGFYIIRKGNESSKLLIK
;
A
#
# COMPACT_ATOMS: atom_id res chain seq x y z
N MET A 1 -13.98 73.77 -0.62
CA MET A 1 -12.90 72.83 -1.00
C MET A 1 -12.72 71.82 0.12
N LYS A 2 -12.43 70.57 -0.25
CA LYS A 2 -12.70 69.31 0.47
C LYS A 2 -12.12 69.23 1.89
N LYS A 3 -12.94 68.79 2.85
CA LYS A 3 -12.52 68.13 4.10
C LYS A 3 -12.05 66.71 3.73
N LEU A 4 -10.80 66.36 4.05
CA LEU A 4 -10.31 64.99 3.97
C LEU A 4 -10.34 64.40 5.39
N LEU A 5 -11.17 63.39 5.60
CA LEU A 5 -11.19 62.57 6.80
C LEU A 5 -9.99 61.62 6.78
N LEU A 6 -9.28 61.56 7.91
CA LEU A 6 -8.22 60.60 8.18
C LEU A 6 -8.88 59.30 8.67
N ASN A 7 -9.00 58.31 7.79
CA ASN A 7 -9.42 56.96 8.19
C ASN A 7 -8.20 56.19 8.69
N SER A 8 -8.06 56.12 10.02
CA SER A 8 -7.12 55.22 10.69
C SER A 8 -7.74 53.81 10.70
N THR A 9 -7.43 52.99 9.71
CA THR A 9 -7.84 51.59 9.68
C THR A 9 -6.98 50.80 10.67
N LEU A 10 -7.60 50.36 11.77
CA LEU A 10 -7.03 49.44 12.74
C LEU A 10 -6.93 48.06 12.07
N ILE A 11 -5.71 47.57 11.79
CA ILE A 11 -5.50 46.18 11.36
C ILE A 11 -5.64 45.32 12.62
N ALA A 12 -6.77 44.63 12.75
CA ALA A 12 -6.93 43.58 13.74
C ALA A 12 -6.09 42.37 13.28
N CYS A 13 -4.99 42.10 13.97
CA CYS A 13 -4.30 40.82 13.86
C CYS A 13 -5.25 39.74 14.40
N ALA A 14 -5.90 39.00 13.50
CA ALA A 14 -6.51 37.74 13.86
C ALA A 14 -5.38 36.78 14.22
N VAL A 15 -5.15 36.60 15.53
CA VAL A 15 -4.34 35.50 16.03
C VAL A 15 -5.12 34.24 15.71
N GLY A 16 -4.70 33.51 14.67
CA GLY A 16 -5.20 32.18 14.39
C GLY A 16 -4.95 31.32 15.62
N LEU A 17 -6.02 30.86 16.27
CA LEU A 17 -5.93 29.76 17.21
C LEU A 17 -5.38 28.56 16.41
N PRO A 18 -4.32 27.88 16.87
CA PRO A 18 -3.95 26.61 16.28
C PRO A 18 -5.19 25.70 16.40
N ALA A 19 -5.61 25.10 15.28
CA ALA A 19 -6.58 24.03 15.33
C ALA A 19 -6.03 23.00 16.31
N ALA A 20 -6.80 22.71 17.37
CA ALA A 20 -6.46 21.61 18.25
C ALA A 20 -6.53 20.35 17.39
N ILE A 21 -5.37 19.78 17.06
CA ILE A 21 -5.28 18.43 16.54
C ILE A 21 -5.72 17.57 17.72
N CYS A 22 -6.97 17.12 17.71
CA CYS A 22 -7.42 16.10 18.65
C CYS A 22 -6.69 14.82 18.26
N ALA A 23 -5.98 14.22 19.20
CA ALA A 23 -5.38 12.90 19.01
C ALA A 23 -6.49 11.91 18.63
N GLU A 24 -6.33 11.23 17.50
CA GLU A 24 -7.19 10.11 17.14
C GLU A 24 -6.58 8.85 17.75
N VAL A 25 -7.29 8.21 18.68
CA VAL A 25 -6.79 7.03 19.38
C VAL A 25 -7.67 5.84 19.04
N LEU A 26 -7.06 4.72 18.67
CA LEU A 26 -7.77 3.46 18.45
C LEU A 26 -8.33 2.95 19.78
N ASP A 27 -9.66 3.01 19.91
CA ASP A 27 -10.42 2.53 21.05
C ASP A 27 -10.79 1.06 20.86
N PHE A 28 -10.01 0.17 21.48
CA PHE A 28 -10.23 -1.28 21.42
C PHE A 28 -11.65 -1.68 21.84
N SER A 29 -12.32 -0.91 22.71
CA SER A 29 -13.68 -1.23 23.15
C SER A 29 -14.75 -1.05 22.07
N LYS A 30 -14.42 -0.34 20.99
CA LYS A 30 -15.31 -0.14 19.84
C LYS A 30 -15.09 -1.15 18.72
N ILE A 31 -14.03 -1.95 18.76
CA ILE A 31 -13.82 -3.01 17.77
C ILE A 31 -14.95 -4.03 17.89
N VAL A 32 -15.65 -4.31 16.79
CA VAL A 32 -16.75 -5.31 16.77
C VAL A 32 -16.39 -6.59 16.01
N HIS A 33 -15.31 -6.57 15.21
CA HIS A 33 -14.83 -7.71 14.43
C HIS A 33 -13.64 -8.39 15.11
N TRP A 34 -13.93 -9.30 16.04
CA TRP A 34 -12.92 -10.04 16.82
C TRP A 34 -12.71 -11.47 16.32
N THR A 35 -11.44 -11.88 16.28
CA THR A 35 -10.97 -13.24 15.99
C THR A 35 -10.25 -13.80 17.21
N GLY A 36 -10.46 -15.08 17.48
CA GLY A 36 -9.80 -15.78 18.59
C GLY A 36 -10.35 -15.47 19.99
N GLU A 37 -9.70 -16.06 21.00
CA GLU A 37 -10.10 -15.99 22.40
C GLU A 37 -8.87 -15.85 23.31
N GLY A 38 -9.03 -15.20 24.46
CA GLY A 38 -7.98 -15.06 25.47
C GLY A 38 -7.91 -13.67 26.07
N ASP A 39 -6.99 -13.50 27.02
CA ASP A 39 -6.84 -12.28 27.81
C ASP A 39 -5.98 -11.23 27.11
N ASN A 40 -5.05 -11.64 26.23
CA ASN A 40 -4.27 -10.70 25.44
C ASN A 40 -5.06 -10.29 24.21
N GLU A 41 -4.97 -9.02 23.82
CA GLU A 41 -5.64 -8.51 22.62
C GLU A 41 -4.75 -7.57 21.80
N ALA A 42 -4.91 -7.58 20.47
CA ALA A 42 -4.22 -6.71 19.54
C ALA A 42 -5.19 -6.26 18.45
N ALA A 43 -4.90 -5.11 17.83
CA ALA A 43 -5.66 -4.58 16.71
C ALA A 43 -4.87 -4.73 15.40
N LEU A 44 -5.58 -5.12 14.34
CA LEU A 44 -5.15 -4.96 12.95
C LEU A 44 -5.88 -3.76 12.38
N ILE A 45 -5.18 -2.78 11.83
CA ILE A 45 -5.79 -1.65 11.12
C ILE A 45 -5.24 -1.54 9.69
N VAL A 46 -6.11 -1.35 8.71
CA VAL A 46 -5.76 -1.32 7.28
C VAL A 46 -6.35 -0.08 6.63
N GLN A 47 -5.54 0.62 5.85
CA GLN A 47 -5.96 1.74 5.02
C GLN A 47 -5.50 1.57 3.57
N PHE A 48 -6.46 1.62 2.66
CA PHE A 48 -6.23 1.58 1.22
C PHE A 48 -5.90 2.98 0.67
N ASP A 49 -5.38 3.06 -0.55
CA ASP A 49 -5.14 4.31 -1.28
C ASP A 49 -6.35 4.72 -2.13
N GLU A 50 -7.54 4.71 -1.54
CA GLU A 50 -8.78 5.01 -2.25
C GLU A 50 -9.12 6.51 -2.19
N PRO A 51 -9.75 7.08 -3.23
CA PRO A 51 -10.29 8.44 -3.17
C PRO A 51 -11.36 8.57 -2.07
N ASP A 52 -11.44 9.74 -1.40
CA ASP A 52 -12.37 9.99 -0.28
C ASP A 52 -13.83 9.55 -0.53
N ALA A 53 -14.34 9.66 -1.76
CA ALA A 53 -15.71 9.28 -2.10
C ALA A 53 -15.98 7.76 -1.98
N THR A 54 -14.91 6.97 -2.03
CA THR A 54 -14.93 5.50 -2.00
C THR A 54 -14.01 4.97 -0.89
N ASP A 55 -13.42 5.82 -0.07
CA ASP A 55 -12.53 5.42 1.02
C ASP A 55 -13.36 4.73 2.13
N PRO A 56 -13.07 3.46 2.48
CA PRO A 56 -13.71 2.81 3.63
C PRO A 56 -13.23 3.36 4.98
N GLY A 57 -12.23 4.25 4.99
CA GLY A 57 -11.53 4.70 6.19
C GLY A 57 -10.45 3.70 6.63
N ALA A 58 -9.94 3.88 7.84
CA ALA A 58 -8.98 2.95 8.42
C ALA A 58 -9.72 1.78 9.10
N VAL A 59 -9.90 0.68 8.35
CA VAL A 59 -10.72 -0.49 8.75
C VAL A 59 -9.99 -1.29 9.83
N VAL A 60 -10.69 -1.69 10.89
CA VAL A 60 -10.08 -2.31 12.08
C VAL A 60 -10.69 -3.66 12.46
N TRP A 61 -9.81 -4.66 12.66
CA TRP A 61 -10.14 -5.95 13.24
C TRP A 61 -9.42 -6.13 14.58
N GLY A 62 -9.96 -6.98 15.44
CA GLY A 62 -9.37 -7.35 16.72
C GLY A 62 -8.93 -8.81 16.74
N TYR A 63 -7.86 -9.10 17.46
CA TYR A 63 -7.37 -10.45 17.67
C TYR A 63 -7.11 -10.73 19.14
N ARG A 64 -7.49 -11.91 19.62
CA ARG A 64 -7.26 -12.37 20.99
C ARG A 64 -6.51 -13.69 21.04
N TRP A 65 -5.67 -13.83 22.06
CA TRP A 65 -4.94 -15.06 22.32
C TRP A 65 -4.69 -15.29 23.81
N PRO A 66 -4.46 -16.56 24.24
CA PRO A 66 -4.20 -16.88 25.65
C PRO A 66 -2.95 -16.17 26.20
N SER A 67 -3.02 -15.78 27.48
CA SER A 67 -1.85 -15.27 28.19
C SER A 67 -0.74 -16.34 28.29
N GLY A 68 0.51 -15.92 28.14
CA GLY A 68 1.67 -16.81 28.16
C GLY A 68 2.01 -17.46 26.81
N GLU A 69 1.18 -17.30 25.78
CA GLU A 69 1.51 -17.64 24.40
C GLU A 69 2.13 -16.46 23.66
N THR A 70 3.11 -16.75 22.80
CA THR A 70 3.66 -15.77 21.85
C THR A 70 2.95 -15.94 20.52
N ARG A 71 2.59 -14.81 19.90
CA ARG A 71 2.04 -14.74 18.55
C ARG A 71 2.82 -13.71 17.74
N THR A 72 2.81 -13.84 16.43
CA THR A 72 3.39 -12.88 15.50
C THR A 72 2.32 -12.10 14.76
N SER A 73 2.68 -10.96 14.16
CA SER A 73 1.74 -10.19 13.33
C SER A 73 1.29 -10.99 12.10
N ASP A 74 2.14 -11.88 11.56
CA ASP A 74 1.76 -12.84 10.50
C ASP A 74 0.70 -13.84 10.98
N GLU A 75 0.87 -14.45 12.16
CA GLU A 75 -0.11 -15.38 12.72
C GLU A 75 -1.44 -14.68 13.01
N MET A 76 -1.39 -13.45 13.52
CA MET A 76 -2.57 -12.62 13.78
C MET A 76 -3.35 -12.33 12.51
N ILE A 77 -2.71 -11.76 11.48
CA ILE A 77 -3.41 -11.35 10.26
C ILE A 77 -3.99 -12.55 9.51
N ARG A 78 -3.28 -13.69 9.51
CA ARG A 78 -3.77 -14.96 8.94
C ARG A 78 -4.96 -15.52 9.71
N ALA A 79 -4.94 -15.43 11.04
CA ALA A 79 -6.07 -15.87 11.86
C ALA A 79 -7.31 -15.00 11.59
N ILE A 80 -7.13 -13.67 11.53
CA ILE A 80 -8.22 -12.73 11.21
C ILE A 80 -8.77 -13.02 9.83
N ALA A 81 -7.93 -13.15 8.79
CA ALA A 81 -8.40 -13.45 7.43
C ALA A 81 -9.23 -14.74 7.39
N ARG A 82 -8.77 -15.81 8.04
CA ARG A 82 -9.46 -17.11 8.07
C ARG A 82 -10.82 -17.08 8.75
N GLU A 83 -11.02 -16.21 9.74
CA GLU A 83 -12.27 -16.14 10.50
C GLU A 83 -13.18 -15.00 10.06
N SER A 84 -12.64 -13.96 9.42
CA SER A 84 -13.43 -12.82 8.93
C SER A 84 -14.07 -13.11 7.57
N SER A 85 -15.29 -12.62 7.36
CA SER A 85 -15.99 -12.75 6.07
C SER A 85 -15.56 -11.70 5.04
N ASP A 86 -14.75 -10.72 5.45
CA ASP A 86 -14.51 -9.49 4.69
C ASP A 86 -13.04 -9.13 4.44
N LEU A 87 -12.10 -9.92 4.96
CA LEU A 87 -10.66 -9.71 4.79
C LEU A 87 -10.06 -10.83 3.96
N LEU A 88 -9.43 -10.46 2.85
CA LEU A 88 -8.57 -11.33 2.04
C LEU A 88 -7.13 -10.82 2.18
N ILE A 89 -6.16 -11.72 2.36
CA ILE A 89 -4.75 -11.36 2.32
C ILE A 89 -3.99 -12.18 1.30
N PHE A 90 -2.91 -11.60 0.78
CA PHE A 90 -1.99 -12.23 -0.14
C PHE A 90 -0.56 -12.11 0.38
N VAL A 91 0.12 -13.25 0.45
CA VAL A 91 1.40 -13.39 1.14
C VAL A 91 2.35 -14.31 0.39
N GLN A 92 3.64 -14.01 0.46
CA GLN A 92 4.70 -14.78 -0.15
C GLN A 92 5.81 -15.05 0.86
N TYR A 93 6.25 -16.31 0.93
CA TYR A 93 7.45 -16.65 1.66
C TYR A 93 8.69 -16.20 0.87
N THR A 94 9.47 -15.28 1.43
CA THR A 94 10.62 -14.66 0.77
C THR A 94 11.97 -15.19 1.23
N GLY A 95 11.97 -16.24 2.07
CA GLY A 95 13.18 -16.91 2.55
C GLY A 95 13.54 -16.49 3.96
N GLY A 96 14.81 -16.12 4.18
CA GLY A 96 15.35 -15.82 5.52
C GLY A 96 14.67 -14.66 6.25
N MET A 97 13.90 -13.82 5.55
CA MET A 97 13.15 -12.70 6.12
C MET A 97 11.70 -13.06 6.52
N GLY A 98 11.24 -14.28 6.23
CA GLY A 98 9.89 -14.73 6.54
C GLY A 98 8.88 -14.47 5.42
N TYR A 99 7.63 -14.15 5.79
CA TYR A 99 6.59 -13.79 4.84
C TYR A 99 6.50 -12.28 4.66
N THR A 100 6.15 -11.87 3.44
CA THR A 100 5.75 -10.51 3.09
C THR A 100 4.22 -10.46 2.93
N LEU A 101 3.62 -9.32 3.26
CA LEU A 101 2.22 -9.03 2.96
C LEU A 101 2.18 -8.26 1.64
N ASP A 102 1.67 -8.92 0.62
CA ASP A 102 1.86 -8.54 -0.77
C ASP A 102 0.59 -7.89 -1.35
N GLY A 103 -0.56 -8.25 -0.78
CA GLY A 103 -1.85 -7.68 -1.12
C GLY A 103 -2.87 -7.82 0.00
N ILE A 104 -3.85 -6.93 0.02
CA ILE A 104 -5.00 -6.98 0.91
C ILE A 104 -6.26 -6.71 0.08
N GLY A 105 -7.31 -7.47 0.38
CA GLY A 105 -8.66 -7.27 -0.12
C GLY A 105 -9.65 -7.03 0.99
N TYR A 106 -10.62 -6.15 0.73
CA TYR A 106 -11.74 -5.86 1.63
C TYR A 106 -13.05 -5.93 0.85
N SER A 107 -13.98 -6.78 1.27
CA SER A 107 -15.18 -7.09 0.46
C SER A 107 -16.37 -7.52 1.34
N PRO A 108 -17.62 -7.22 0.94
CA PRO A 108 -18.79 -7.78 1.63
C PRO A 108 -18.90 -9.31 1.50
N ASP A 109 -18.23 -9.89 0.50
CA ASP A 109 -18.08 -11.34 0.31
C ASP A 109 -16.70 -11.61 -0.32
N VAL A 110 -15.78 -12.19 0.46
CA VAL A 110 -14.43 -12.52 -0.01
C VAL A 110 -14.45 -13.61 -1.07
N ASN A 111 -15.34 -14.60 -0.96
CA ASN A 111 -15.39 -15.71 -1.91
C ASN A 111 -15.90 -15.27 -3.28
N ALA A 112 -16.92 -14.42 -3.31
CA ALA A 112 -17.35 -13.79 -4.56
C ALA A 112 -16.27 -12.85 -5.13
N MET A 113 -15.50 -12.16 -4.28
CA MET A 113 -14.37 -11.34 -4.73
C MET A 113 -13.24 -12.17 -5.36
N LEU A 114 -12.96 -13.38 -4.85
CA LEU A 114 -11.93 -14.28 -5.38
C LEU A 114 -12.17 -14.64 -6.85
N ASP A 115 -13.42 -14.70 -7.32
CA ASP A 115 -13.75 -14.90 -8.74
C ASP A 115 -13.19 -13.76 -9.63
N GLY A 116 -13.02 -12.57 -9.05
CA GLY A 116 -12.40 -11.42 -9.69
C GLY A 116 -10.89 -11.37 -9.59
N ILE A 117 -10.27 -12.11 -8.67
CA ILE A 117 -8.82 -12.10 -8.50
C ILE A 117 -8.17 -12.95 -9.59
N TRP A 118 -7.15 -12.40 -10.24
CA TRP A 118 -6.39 -13.11 -11.25
C TRP A 118 -4.95 -12.62 -11.32
N PHE A 119 -4.06 -13.51 -11.79
CA PHE A 119 -2.65 -13.19 -12.00
C PHE A 119 -2.41 -12.87 -13.48
N ASP A 120 -1.99 -11.64 -13.76
CA ASP A 120 -1.60 -11.16 -15.09
C ASP A 120 -0.21 -11.66 -15.46
N TYR A 121 -0.14 -12.96 -15.77
CA TYR A 121 1.11 -13.64 -16.08
C TYR A 121 1.85 -13.02 -17.27
N GLU A 122 1.13 -12.57 -18.30
CA GLU A 122 1.77 -11.99 -19.49
C GLU A 122 2.49 -10.69 -19.12
N SER A 123 1.81 -9.80 -18.40
CA SER A 123 2.44 -8.57 -17.90
C SER A 123 3.57 -8.85 -16.90
N ALA A 124 3.40 -9.81 -16.00
CA ALA A 124 4.44 -10.20 -15.04
C ALA A 124 5.68 -10.77 -15.73
N PHE A 125 5.49 -11.57 -16.79
CA PHE A 125 6.57 -12.15 -17.56
C PHE A 125 7.36 -11.09 -18.35
N GLU A 126 6.68 -10.05 -18.82
CA GLU A 126 7.29 -8.95 -19.58
C GLU A 126 7.87 -7.83 -18.70
N ASP A 127 7.56 -7.80 -17.40
CA ASP A 127 8.02 -6.77 -16.49
C ASP A 127 9.51 -6.92 -16.16
N GLY A 128 10.31 -6.01 -16.70
CA GLY A 128 11.75 -5.97 -16.49
C GLY A 128 12.22 -5.70 -15.05
N ASN A 129 11.31 -5.37 -14.12
CA ASN A 129 11.65 -5.26 -12.70
C ASN A 129 11.66 -6.63 -12.01
N ILE A 130 10.90 -7.60 -12.52
CA ILE A 130 10.80 -8.93 -11.94
C ILE A 130 12.07 -9.71 -12.25
N SER A 131 12.84 -10.00 -11.20
CA SER A 131 14.07 -10.78 -11.31
C SER A 131 13.86 -12.29 -11.29
N PHE A 132 12.64 -12.75 -10.96
CA PHE A 132 12.31 -14.16 -10.94
C PHE A 132 12.19 -14.72 -12.36
N GLY A 133 12.88 -15.83 -12.60
CA GLY A 133 12.92 -16.45 -13.90
C GLY A 133 11.78 -17.46 -14.09
N TYR A 134 10.78 -17.12 -14.89
CA TYR A 134 9.65 -18.02 -15.17
C TYR A 134 10.05 -19.23 -16.01
N PHE A 135 10.95 -19.11 -17.00
CA PHE A 135 11.38 -20.24 -17.86
C PHE A 135 12.85 -20.65 -17.67
N SER A 136 13.65 -19.80 -17.05
CA SER A 136 15.07 -20.06 -16.79
C SER A 136 15.40 -19.49 -15.42
N PRO A 137 15.81 -20.31 -14.45
CA PRO A 137 15.99 -19.84 -13.09
C PRO A 137 17.06 -18.75 -13.03
N ASN A 138 16.78 -17.67 -12.31
CA ASN A 138 17.76 -16.66 -11.99
C ASN A 138 18.68 -17.15 -10.86
N THR A 139 19.64 -17.99 -11.20
CA THR A 139 20.59 -18.58 -10.24
C THR A 139 21.47 -17.52 -9.55
N GLY A 140 21.62 -16.34 -10.15
CA GLY A 140 22.31 -15.20 -9.54
C GLY A 140 21.59 -14.65 -8.30
N MET A 141 20.25 -14.79 -8.25
CA MET A 141 19.42 -14.42 -7.11
C MET A 141 19.17 -15.61 -6.15
N GLY A 142 19.73 -16.79 -6.44
CA GLY A 142 19.53 -18.00 -5.65
C GLY A 142 18.34 -18.86 -6.09
N GLN A 143 17.69 -18.53 -7.21
CA GLN A 143 16.61 -19.35 -7.75
C GLN A 143 17.16 -20.71 -8.21
N THR A 144 16.50 -21.81 -7.85
CA THR A 144 16.97 -23.18 -8.09
C THR A 144 16.27 -23.86 -9.26
N SER A 145 15.03 -23.48 -9.57
CA SER A 145 14.21 -24.02 -10.65
C SER A 145 13.26 -22.96 -11.19
N ALA A 146 12.64 -23.21 -12.35
CA ALA A 146 11.69 -22.31 -12.99
C ALA A 146 10.38 -23.06 -13.28
N PRO A 147 9.21 -22.48 -13.02
CA PRO A 147 7.90 -23.14 -13.20
C PRO A 147 7.51 -23.35 -14.67
N GLY A 148 8.08 -22.58 -15.59
CA GLY A 148 7.63 -22.50 -16.98
C GLY A 148 6.13 -22.15 -17.04
N ASN A 149 5.42 -22.83 -17.95
CA ASN A 149 3.98 -22.63 -18.13
C ASN A 149 3.13 -23.03 -16.91
N GLU A 150 3.68 -23.78 -15.94
CA GLU A 150 2.94 -24.19 -14.74
C GLU A 150 2.63 -23.00 -13.81
N ALA A 151 3.37 -21.89 -13.95
CA ALA A 151 3.18 -20.68 -13.13
C ALA A 151 1.73 -20.18 -13.12
N ILE A 152 1.07 -20.24 -14.28
CA ILE A 152 -0.32 -19.81 -14.45
C ILE A 152 -1.24 -20.71 -13.62
N GLY A 153 -1.15 -22.03 -13.82
CA GLY A 153 -2.00 -23.01 -13.12
C GLY A 153 -1.80 -22.95 -11.61
N LEU A 154 -0.55 -22.90 -11.16
CA LEU A 154 -0.21 -22.77 -9.74
C LEU A 154 -0.83 -21.52 -9.11
N SER A 155 -0.84 -20.39 -9.83
CA SER A 155 -1.41 -19.14 -9.32
C SER A 155 -2.93 -19.20 -9.20
N TYR A 156 -3.62 -19.82 -10.17
CA TYR A 156 -5.07 -20.06 -10.06
C TYR A 156 -5.41 -21.08 -8.97
N ASP A 157 -4.60 -22.12 -8.78
CA ASP A 157 -4.78 -23.07 -7.69
C ASP A 157 -4.62 -22.39 -6.31
N ALA A 158 -3.68 -21.45 -6.18
CA ALA A 158 -3.51 -20.66 -4.96
C ALA A 158 -4.71 -19.73 -4.68
N ILE A 159 -5.26 -19.09 -5.71
CA ILE A 159 -6.49 -18.29 -5.59
C ILE A 159 -7.66 -19.17 -5.16
N ALA A 160 -7.83 -20.35 -5.79
CA ALA A 160 -8.89 -21.29 -5.45
C ALA A 160 -8.76 -21.82 -4.02
N ALA A 161 -7.54 -22.11 -3.55
CA ALA A 161 -7.28 -22.55 -2.19
C ALA A 161 -7.61 -21.47 -1.14
N ALA A 162 -7.58 -20.19 -1.53
CA ALA A 162 -7.94 -19.10 -0.64
C ALA A 162 -9.45 -19.06 -0.30
N ALA A 163 -10.32 -19.76 -1.05
CA ALA A 163 -11.75 -19.80 -0.74
C ALA A 163 -12.06 -20.41 0.64
N GLU A 164 -11.17 -21.25 1.16
CA GLU A 164 -11.31 -21.90 2.47
C GLU A 164 -10.58 -21.15 3.60
N THR A 165 -9.74 -20.18 3.26
CA THR A 165 -8.77 -19.61 4.21
C THR A 165 -8.69 -18.09 4.19
N HIS A 166 -9.18 -17.47 3.12
CA HIS A 166 -8.99 -16.07 2.76
C HIS A 166 -7.51 -15.63 2.79
N VAL A 167 -6.60 -16.58 2.56
CA VAL A 167 -5.17 -16.33 2.41
C VAL A 167 -4.73 -16.90 1.08
N ILE A 168 -4.39 -16.03 0.14
CA ILE A 168 -3.68 -16.42 -1.07
C ILE A 168 -2.22 -16.58 -0.67
N GLU A 169 -1.70 -17.80 -0.72
CA GLU A 169 -0.27 -18.05 -0.58
C GLU A 169 0.37 -18.10 -1.96
N HIS A 170 1.26 -17.16 -2.23
CA HIS A 170 1.90 -17.07 -3.53
C HIS A 170 2.70 -18.36 -3.82
N PRO A 171 2.41 -19.07 -4.92
CA PRO A 171 3.04 -20.37 -5.18
C PRO A 171 4.50 -20.24 -5.64
N LEU A 172 4.87 -19.12 -6.27
CA LEU A 172 6.21 -18.85 -6.81
C LEU A 172 7.15 -18.28 -5.74
N ASN A 173 7.27 -19.00 -4.64
CA ASN A 173 7.96 -18.53 -3.44
C ASN A 173 9.35 -19.16 -3.23
N ALA A 174 10.08 -18.64 -2.24
CA ALA A 174 11.44 -19.09 -1.93
C ALA A 174 11.53 -20.55 -1.46
N HIS A 175 10.44 -21.10 -0.91
CA HIS A 175 10.40 -22.50 -0.44
C HIS A 175 10.46 -23.46 -1.63
N ALA A 176 9.72 -23.17 -2.69
CA ALA A 176 9.64 -24.01 -3.88
C ALA A 176 10.79 -23.76 -4.86
N TYR A 177 11.19 -22.50 -5.04
CA TYR A 177 12.09 -22.09 -6.11
C TYR A 177 13.42 -21.51 -5.62
N GLY A 178 13.67 -21.44 -4.31
CA GLY A 178 14.88 -20.85 -3.72
C GLY A 178 14.94 -19.32 -3.77
N TYR A 179 14.09 -18.69 -4.57
CA TYR A 179 13.95 -17.24 -4.70
C TYR A 179 12.46 -16.89 -4.89
N PRO A 180 11.92 -15.86 -4.22
CA PRO A 180 10.54 -15.41 -4.38
C PRO A 180 10.31 -14.59 -5.67
N ALA A 181 9.07 -14.57 -6.17
CA ALA A 181 8.74 -13.92 -7.43
C ALA A 181 8.70 -12.38 -7.38
N TYR A 182 8.17 -11.81 -6.29
CA TYR A 182 7.90 -10.36 -6.18
C TYR A 182 7.06 -9.78 -7.33
N ASP A 183 6.14 -10.55 -7.90
CA ASP A 183 5.31 -10.15 -9.05
C ASP A 183 3.95 -9.55 -8.65
N TYR A 184 3.86 -9.05 -7.42
CA TYR A 184 2.60 -8.70 -6.73
C TYR A 184 1.83 -7.60 -7.44
N ASP A 185 2.53 -6.71 -8.14
CA ASP A 185 1.92 -5.67 -8.97
C ASP A 185 1.03 -6.24 -10.07
N HIS A 186 1.15 -7.52 -10.41
CA HIS A 186 0.39 -8.20 -11.47
C HIS A 186 -0.72 -9.11 -10.94
N TRP A 187 -0.98 -9.10 -9.64
CA TRP A 187 -2.16 -9.73 -9.04
C TRP A 187 -3.31 -8.71 -9.01
N LYS A 188 -4.34 -8.93 -9.81
CA LYS A 188 -5.35 -7.92 -10.14
C LYS A 188 -6.73 -8.35 -9.71
N LEU A 189 -7.61 -7.36 -9.54
CA LEU A 189 -9.04 -7.54 -9.38
C LEU A 189 -9.75 -7.10 -10.67
N ASP A 190 -10.42 -8.03 -11.33
CA ASP A 190 -11.34 -7.78 -12.44
C ASP A 190 -12.78 -7.90 -11.93
N LYS A 191 -13.38 -6.75 -11.60
CA LYS A 191 -14.75 -6.66 -11.10
C LYS A 191 -15.79 -7.21 -12.06
N THR A 192 -15.49 -7.31 -13.35
CA THR A 192 -16.44 -7.84 -14.34
C THR A 192 -16.61 -9.36 -14.26
N ARG A 193 -15.72 -10.05 -13.54
CA ARG A 193 -15.80 -11.51 -13.30
C ARG A 193 -16.60 -11.85 -12.05
N ILE A 194 -16.86 -10.88 -11.19
CA ILE A 194 -17.66 -11.06 -9.98
C ILE A 194 -19.14 -11.05 -10.38
N ALA A 195 -19.84 -12.17 -10.14
CA ALA A 195 -21.22 -12.33 -10.56
C ALA A 195 -22.20 -11.42 -9.81
N ASP A 196 -21.93 -11.16 -8.53
CA ASP A 196 -22.73 -10.25 -7.72
C ASP A 196 -22.24 -8.81 -7.88
N ALA A 197 -23.03 -7.98 -8.57
CA ALA A 197 -22.73 -6.57 -8.79
C ALA A 197 -22.63 -5.77 -7.48
N PHE A 198 -23.38 -6.16 -6.43
CA PHE A 198 -23.26 -5.50 -5.13
C PHE A 198 -21.89 -5.72 -4.52
N VAL A 199 -21.37 -6.95 -4.61
CA VAL A 199 -20.02 -7.32 -4.17
C VAL A 199 -18.99 -6.64 -5.06
N ALA A 200 -19.09 -6.80 -6.38
CA ALA A 200 -18.15 -6.24 -7.36
C ALA A 200 -17.90 -4.75 -7.14
N ASP A 201 -18.97 -3.97 -6.99
CA ASP A 201 -18.87 -2.53 -6.79
C ASP A 201 -18.29 -2.15 -5.43
N ARG A 202 -18.21 -3.07 -4.46
CA ARG A 202 -17.81 -2.80 -3.07
C ARG A 202 -16.56 -3.56 -2.62
N SER A 203 -15.95 -4.33 -3.50
CA SER A 203 -14.68 -4.99 -3.24
C SER A 203 -13.52 -4.05 -3.53
N TYR A 204 -12.57 -4.01 -2.61
CA TYR A 204 -11.29 -3.32 -2.71
C TYR A 204 -10.18 -4.35 -2.80
N TRP A 205 -9.21 -4.11 -3.67
CA TRP A 205 -8.03 -4.95 -3.80
C TRP A 205 -6.83 -4.08 -4.14
N ARG A 206 -5.77 -4.21 -3.35
CA ARG A 206 -4.47 -3.66 -3.68
C ARG A 206 -3.39 -4.67 -3.36
N SER A 207 -2.52 -4.90 -4.34
CA SER A 207 -1.26 -5.60 -4.19
C SER A 207 -0.17 -4.79 -4.88
N GLY A 208 1.08 -5.03 -4.50
CA GLY A 208 2.19 -4.35 -5.16
C GLY A 208 3.54 -4.59 -4.51
N TRP A 209 4.58 -4.32 -5.29
CA TRP A 209 5.94 -4.27 -4.81
C TRP A 209 6.74 -3.13 -5.45
N TYR A 210 6.73 -3.05 -6.78
CA TYR A 210 7.48 -2.07 -7.55
C TYR A 210 6.69 -0.80 -7.83
N TRP A 211 5.36 -0.87 -7.96
CA TRP A 211 4.50 0.29 -8.25
C TRP A 211 3.87 0.89 -6.99
N GLY A 212 3.78 0.09 -5.93
CA GLY A 212 3.34 0.46 -4.59
C GLY A 212 3.58 -0.70 -3.65
N TYR A 213 3.44 -0.51 -2.34
CA TYR A 213 3.60 -1.60 -1.36
C TYR A 213 2.76 -1.37 -0.11
N TRP A 214 2.48 -2.43 0.63
CA TRP A 214 1.87 -2.33 1.95
C TRP A 214 2.92 -1.98 3.00
N SER A 215 2.88 -0.75 3.50
CA SER A 215 3.76 -0.27 4.57
C SER A 215 3.26 -0.74 5.94
N PHE A 216 4.17 -1.27 6.75
CA PHE A 216 3.84 -1.88 8.04
C PHE A 216 4.14 -0.91 9.19
N TRP A 217 3.18 -0.72 10.08
CA TRP A 217 3.21 0.24 11.19
C TRP A 217 2.91 -0.44 12.52
N ILE A 218 3.57 0.01 13.59
CA ILE A 218 3.43 -0.54 14.94
C ILE A 218 3.13 0.60 15.90
N GLY A 219 2.10 0.40 16.71
CA GLY A 219 1.73 1.25 17.83
C GLY A 219 1.17 0.43 18.99
N SER A 220 0.72 1.12 20.03
CA SER A 220 0.16 0.56 21.24
C SER A 220 -1.18 1.23 21.57
N ARG A 221 -2.01 0.53 22.34
CA ARG A 221 -3.22 1.10 22.91
C ARG A 221 -2.92 2.42 23.61
N GLY A 222 -3.67 3.44 23.25
CA GLY A 222 -3.54 4.79 23.82
C GLY A 222 -2.58 5.69 23.06
N ASP A 223 -1.84 5.17 22.08
CA ASP A 223 -1.07 5.99 21.14
C ASP A 223 -2.03 6.78 20.25
N ASP A 224 -1.61 7.98 19.87
CA ASP A 224 -2.20 8.71 18.75
C ASP A 224 -1.93 7.89 17.47
N MET A 225 -2.91 7.78 16.59
CA MET A 225 -2.78 7.08 15.31
C MET A 225 -1.62 7.66 14.48
N GLU A 226 -1.36 8.95 14.62
CA GLU A 226 -0.26 9.64 13.93
C GLU A 226 1.13 9.34 14.55
N ASP A 227 1.19 8.78 15.76
CA ASP A 227 2.42 8.38 16.44
C ASP A 227 2.85 6.93 16.12
N LEU A 228 2.07 6.19 15.33
CA LEU A 228 2.45 4.86 14.86
C LEU A 228 3.79 4.93 14.11
N SER A 229 4.66 3.94 14.37
CA SER A 229 6.01 3.89 13.82
C SER A 229 6.15 2.88 12.70
N TYR A 230 6.89 3.22 11.65
CA TYR A 230 7.20 2.29 10.56
C TYR A 230 8.03 1.11 11.08
N SER A 231 7.63 -0.12 10.79
CA SER A 231 8.33 -1.33 11.22
C SER A 231 9.59 -1.58 10.40
N GLY A 232 10.74 -1.71 11.08
CA GLY A 232 11.98 -2.18 10.46
C GLY A 232 12.04 -3.69 10.19
N MET A 233 11.02 -4.44 10.63
CA MET A 233 10.94 -5.90 10.53
C MET A 233 9.68 -6.32 9.75
N GLY A 234 9.77 -7.44 9.03
CA GLY A 234 8.61 -8.07 8.39
C GLY A 234 7.64 -8.67 9.42
N MET A 235 6.37 -8.83 9.04
CA MET A 235 5.29 -9.24 9.94
C MET A 235 5.51 -10.61 10.63
N SER A 236 6.20 -11.55 9.98
CA SER A 236 6.54 -12.84 10.60
C SER A 236 7.59 -12.74 11.70
N SER A 237 8.33 -11.63 11.76
CA SER A 237 9.37 -11.40 12.78
C SER A 237 8.89 -10.54 13.94
N VAL A 238 7.75 -9.85 13.79
CA VAL A 238 7.18 -9.02 14.85
C VAL A 238 6.33 -9.91 15.75
N GLN A 239 6.79 -10.12 16.98
CA GLN A 239 6.00 -10.75 18.04
C GLN A 239 5.04 -9.71 18.61
N ILE A 240 3.74 -10.02 18.60
CA ILE A 240 2.72 -9.12 19.14
C ILE A 240 2.67 -9.21 20.67
N TYR A 241 2.36 -8.08 21.30
CA TYR A 241 2.10 -7.98 22.74
C TYR A 241 0.68 -7.47 23.01
N ASP A 242 0.20 -7.67 24.24
CA ASP A 242 -1.12 -7.20 24.67
C ASP A 242 -1.24 -5.68 24.51
N GLY A 243 -2.28 -5.24 23.80
CA GLY A 243 -2.53 -3.86 23.40
C GLY A 243 -1.78 -3.38 22.15
N GLN A 244 -1.08 -4.24 21.41
CA GLN A 244 -0.40 -3.81 20.17
C GLN A 244 -1.39 -3.45 19.07
N ILE A 245 -1.06 -2.42 18.28
CA ILE A 245 -1.68 -2.07 17.00
C ILE A 245 -0.70 -2.45 15.89
N SER A 246 -1.14 -3.30 14.97
CA SER A 246 -0.43 -3.63 13.72
C SER A 246 -1.16 -2.95 12.57
N GLY A 247 -0.57 -1.90 12.01
CA GLY A 247 -1.17 -1.08 10.96
C GLY A 247 -0.59 -1.36 9.57
N TRP A 248 -1.42 -1.36 8.54
CA TRP A 248 -0.99 -1.44 7.15
C TRP A 248 -1.58 -0.31 6.32
N LYS A 249 -0.71 0.41 5.60
CA LYS A 249 -1.12 1.46 4.66
C LYS A 249 -0.55 1.17 3.29
N TYR A 250 -1.39 1.17 2.25
CA TYR A 250 -0.88 1.05 0.90
C TYR A 250 -0.17 2.34 0.49
N GLN A 251 1.08 2.20 0.03
CA GLN A 251 1.95 3.31 -0.33
C GLN A 251 2.31 3.21 -1.82
N PRO A 252 1.76 4.08 -2.70
CA PRO A 252 2.16 4.12 -4.11
C PRO A 252 3.57 4.71 -4.28
N LEU A 253 4.38 4.13 -5.16
CA LEU A 253 5.77 4.55 -5.43
C LEU A 253 5.91 5.52 -6.64
N GLY A 254 4.77 5.98 -7.19
CA GLY A 254 4.68 6.78 -8.43
C GLY A 254 4.18 8.23 -8.29
N GLY A 255 4.04 8.78 -7.09
CA GLY A 255 3.88 10.24 -6.88
C GLY A 255 2.47 10.82 -7.03
N LYS A 256 1.58 10.48 -6.11
CA LYS A 256 0.64 11.45 -5.54
C LYS A 256 0.94 11.53 -4.03
N PRO A 257 1.05 12.72 -3.41
CA PRO A 257 0.71 12.83 -1.99
C PRO A 257 -0.77 12.45 -1.89
N ILE A 258 -1.12 11.41 -1.12
CA ILE A 258 -2.51 11.30 -0.68
C ILE A 258 -2.67 12.41 0.37
N VAL A 259 -3.77 13.14 0.26
CA VAL A 259 -4.08 14.46 0.86
C VAL A 259 -3.73 15.67 -0.02
N PRO A 260 -4.73 16.29 -0.68
CA PRO A 260 -4.61 17.64 -1.21
C PRO A 260 -4.32 18.64 -0.07
N GLY A 261 -3.09 19.17 -0.02
CA GLY A 261 -2.72 20.28 0.88
C GLY A 261 -1.73 19.95 1.99
N GLU A 262 -1.21 18.74 2.07
CA GLU A 262 -0.15 18.38 3.02
C GLU A 262 1.15 18.04 2.29
N ASP A 263 2.21 18.81 2.58
CA ASP A 263 3.55 18.49 2.10
C ASP A 263 4.06 17.24 2.85
N PRO A 264 4.60 16.22 2.14
CA PRO A 264 5.17 15.05 2.77
C PRO A 264 6.36 15.44 3.65
N ASP A 265 6.29 15.19 4.97
CA ASP A 265 7.41 15.43 5.87
C ASP A 265 8.53 14.43 5.60
N GLY A 266 9.66 14.94 5.12
CA GLY A 266 10.88 14.18 4.84
C GLY A 266 11.61 13.65 6.08
N SER A 267 11.03 13.75 7.27
CA SER A 267 11.64 13.27 8.52
C SER A 267 11.17 11.87 8.98
N THR A 268 9.97 11.42 8.57
CA THR A 268 9.34 10.16 9.06
C THR A 268 9.21 9.04 8.02
N GLY A 269 9.53 9.30 6.75
CA GLY A 269 9.21 8.37 5.66
C GLY A 269 7.73 8.53 5.30
N ALA A 270 7.44 9.59 4.55
CA ALA A 270 6.10 10.06 4.22
C ALA A 270 5.12 8.96 3.81
N SER A 271 4.25 8.60 4.74
CA SER A 271 2.95 8.01 4.44
C SER A 271 1.86 9.00 4.83
N THR A 272 0.67 8.71 4.36
CA THR A 272 -0.50 9.57 4.48
C THR A 272 -1.03 9.43 5.89
N ARG A 273 -1.66 10.48 6.42
CA ARG A 273 -2.34 10.38 7.72
C ARG A 273 -3.33 9.23 7.73
N TRP A 274 -3.58 8.69 8.92
CA TRP A 274 -4.67 7.73 9.06
C TRP A 274 -6.00 8.44 8.81
N SER A 275 -6.85 7.83 7.99
CA SER A 275 -8.25 8.23 7.85
C SER A 275 -9.02 7.90 9.14
N ASP A 276 -10.23 8.45 9.29
CA ASP A 276 -11.11 8.12 10.40
C ASP A 276 -11.23 6.60 10.59
N ILE A 277 -11.09 6.13 11.84
CA ILE A 277 -11.12 4.70 12.14
C ILE A 277 -12.54 4.13 11.91
N ALA A 278 -12.62 3.14 11.01
CA ALA A 278 -13.84 2.43 10.67
C ALA A 278 -14.02 1.17 11.51
N TYR A 279 -14.60 1.33 12.70
CA TYR A 279 -14.92 0.21 13.62
C TYR A 279 -16.04 -0.70 13.10
N GLU A 280 -16.98 -0.13 12.36
CA GLU A 280 -18.04 -0.86 11.68
C GLU A 280 -17.63 -1.07 10.23
N HIS A 281 -17.73 -2.30 9.74
CA HIS A 281 -17.34 -2.62 8.38
C HIS A 281 -18.44 -2.22 7.40
N VAL A 282 -18.29 -1.02 6.83
CA VAL A 282 -19.22 -0.43 5.86
C VAL A 282 -18.64 -0.51 4.45
N PHE A 283 -19.42 -1.11 3.56
CA PHE A 283 -19.02 -1.32 2.17
C PHE A 283 -19.57 -0.21 1.27
N VAL A 284 -18.73 0.76 0.97
CA VAL A 284 -19.03 1.88 0.06
C VAL A 284 -18.85 1.42 -1.38
N ALA A 285 -19.76 1.82 -2.27
CA ALA A 285 -19.61 1.49 -3.68
C ALA A 285 -18.44 2.28 -4.25
N SER A 286 -17.47 1.59 -4.83
CA SER A 286 -16.56 2.16 -5.81
C SER A 286 -17.40 2.71 -6.96
N GLU A 287 -17.41 4.03 -7.17
CA GLU A 287 -17.92 4.55 -8.42
C GLU A 287 -17.05 3.96 -9.54
N SER A 288 -17.66 3.43 -10.59
CA SER A 288 -16.94 3.08 -11.80
C SER A 288 -16.20 4.32 -12.28
N GLN A 289 -14.89 4.40 -12.02
CA GLN A 289 -14.02 5.36 -12.67
C GLN A 289 -14.06 5.01 -14.16
N ASN A 290 -14.97 5.66 -14.90
CA ASN A 290 -14.72 5.93 -16.30
C ASN A 290 -13.32 6.53 -16.35
N LEU A 291 -12.41 5.84 -17.04
CA LEU A 291 -11.05 6.29 -17.36
C LEU A 291 -11.05 7.80 -17.60
N ALA A 292 -10.63 8.57 -16.60
CA ALA A 292 -10.37 9.98 -16.79
C ALA A 292 -9.14 10.05 -17.70
N GLN A 293 -9.37 10.39 -18.97
CA GLN A 293 -8.36 10.96 -19.83
C GLN A 293 -7.77 12.17 -19.12
N ASP A 294 -6.55 12.03 -18.59
CA ASP A 294 -5.79 13.16 -18.12
C ASP A 294 -5.34 13.99 -19.33
N THR A 295 -5.82 15.24 -19.38
CA THR A 295 -5.41 16.23 -20.38
C THR A 295 -4.82 17.43 -19.63
N ASP A 296 -3.59 17.27 -19.15
CA ASP A 296 -2.65 18.39 -19.10
C ASP A 296 -1.21 17.91 -19.35
N SER A 297 -0.78 18.02 -20.60
CA SER A 297 0.50 17.56 -21.13
C SER A 297 1.42 18.73 -21.45
N SER A 298 1.76 19.55 -20.46
CA SER A 298 2.83 20.53 -20.61
C SER A 298 4.20 19.81 -20.63
N THR A 299 4.67 19.48 -21.83
CA THR A 299 5.91 18.75 -22.12
C THR A 299 7.12 19.66 -22.37
N ASP A 300 7.03 20.95 -22.12
CA ASP A 300 7.99 21.92 -22.67
C ASP A 300 9.31 21.99 -21.88
N ASN A 301 9.29 21.61 -20.59
CA ASN A 301 10.46 21.66 -19.72
C ASN A 301 10.73 20.32 -19.01
N VAL A 302 12.00 20.11 -18.67
CA VAL A 302 12.54 18.91 -18.03
C VAL A 302 13.33 19.30 -16.79
N ASP A 303 12.92 18.78 -15.64
CA ASP A 303 13.63 18.94 -14.38
C ASP A 303 14.61 17.79 -14.14
N ILE A 304 15.80 18.11 -13.63
CA ILE A 304 16.89 17.16 -13.40
C ILE A 304 17.19 17.11 -11.90
N TYR A 305 17.23 15.92 -11.32
CA TYR A 305 17.50 15.68 -9.89
C TYR A 305 18.62 14.67 -9.70
N THR A 306 19.35 14.77 -8.59
CA THR A 306 20.22 13.69 -8.12
C THR A 306 19.40 12.50 -7.61
N LEU A 307 20.01 11.33 -7.46
CA LEU A 307 19.37 10.17 -6.80
C LEU A 307 18.88 10.46 -5.37
N GLY A 308 19.51 11.42 -4.67
CA GLY A 308 19.09 11.85 -3.33
C GLY A 308 17.95 12.89 -3.34
N GLY A 309 17.32 13.14 -4.48
CA GLY A 309 16.17 14.03 -4.62
C GLY A 309 16.51 15.52 -4.72
N VAL A 310 17.79 15.90 -4.79
CA VAL A 310 18.20 17.30 -4.90
C VAL A 310 18.07 17.76 -6.34
N LYS A 311 17.29 18.83 -6.59
CA LYS A 311 17.15 19.43 -7.93
C LYS A 311 18.48 20.06 -8.37
N VAL A 312 18.97 19.63 -9.53
CA VAL A 312 20.23 20.07 -10.14
C VAL A 312 19.99 21.18 -11.16
N GLY A 313 18.81 21.17 -11.81
CA GLY A 313 18.42 22.22 -12.75
C GLY A 313 17.15 21.91 -13.53
N THR A 314 16.81 22.81 -14.46
CA THR A 314 15.70 22.67 -15.41
C THR A 314 16.21 23.02 -16.81
N VAL A 315 15.85 22.23 -17.81
CA VAL A 315 16.22 22.43 -19.22
C VAL A 315 15.01 22.29 -20.13
N ASP A 316 15.09 22.83 -21.33
CA ASP A 316 14.07 22.64 -22.37
C ASP A 316 13.98 21.16 -22.76
N ALA A 317 12.78 20.65 -23.02
CA ALA A 317 12.57 19.23 -23.32
C ALA A 317 13.20 18.73 -24.63
N THR A 318 13.66 19.63 -25.49
CA THR A 318 14.43 19.31 -26.70
C THR A 318 15.94 19.21 -26.46
N THR A 319 16.41 19.55 -25.25
CA THR A 319 17.82 19.49 -24.87
C THR A 319 18.32 18.05 -24.87
N ASP A 320 19.45 17.77 -25.53
CA ASP A 320 20.11 16.46 -25.41
C ASP A 320 20.68 16.29 -24.00
N LEU A 321 19.98 15.51 -23.19
CA LEU A 321 20.29 15.29 -21.78
C LEU A 321 21.65 14.60 -21.55
N ARG A 322 22.23 13.95 -22.57
CA ARG A 322 23.57 13.34 -22.46
C ARG A 322 24.70 14.37 -22.47
N THR A 323 24.39 15.60 -22.83
CA THR A 323 25.35 16.71 -22.92
C THR A 323 25.32 17.63 -21.69
N LEU A 324 24.51 17.29 -20.68
CA LEU A 324 24.42 18.06 -19.44
C LEU A 324 25.77 18.13 -18.73
N ASN A 325 26.20 19.35 -18.40
CA ASN A 325 27.44 19.59 -17.68
C ASN A 325 27.24 19.38 -16.16
N VAL A 326 26.96 18.13 -15.79
CA VAL A 326 26.78 17.67 -14.41
C VAL A 326 27.77 16.53 -14.13
N ALA A 327 28.09 16.29 -12.85
CA ALA A 327 29.05 15.25 -12.50
C ALA A 327 28.59 13.86 -13.00
N PRO A 328 29.50 12.94 -13.37
CA PRO A 328 29.12 11.57 -13.70
C PRO A 328 28.29 10.92 -12.60
N GLY A 329 27.20 10.26 -12.97
CA GLY A 329 26.25 9.69 -12.01
C GLY A 329 24.85 9.47 -12.59
N PHE A 330 23.96 8.95 -11.75
CA PHE A 330 22.56 8.76 -12.08
C PHE A 330 21.73 9.99 -11.70
N TYR A 331 20.87 10.40 -12.62
CA TYR A 331 19.97 11.52 -12.46
C TYR A 331 18.53 11.09 -12.75
N ILE A 332 17.58 11.71 -12.06
CA ILE A 332 16.16 11.61 -12.35
C ILE A 332 15.78 12.77 -13.25
N ILE A 333 15.18 12.44 -14.38
CA ILE A 333 14.70 13.36 -15.40
C ILE A 333 13.19 13.37 -15.32
N ARG A 334 12.58 14.51 -15.03
CA ARG A 334 11.13 14.67 -14.95
C ARG A 334 10.63 15.58 -16.06
N LYS A 335 9.72 15.08 -16.90
CA LYS A 335 9.09 15.81 -18.01
C LYS A 335 7.57 15.75 -17.82
N GLY A 336 6.97 16.83 -17.33
CA GLY A 336 5.57 16.81 -16.91
C GLY A 336 5.33 15.74 -15.82
N ASN A 337 4.46 14.78 -16.12
CA ASN A 337 4.11 13.66 -15.23
C ASN A 337 4.99 12.42 -15.44
N GLU A 338 5.87 12.44 -16.43
CA GLU A 338 6.78 11.33 -16.71
C GLU A 338 8.11 11.55 -15.97
N SER A 339 8.65 10.48 -15.40
CA SER A 339 10.01 10.47 -14.86
C SER A 339 10.82 9.32 -15.43
N SER A 340 12.11 9.56 -15.69
CA SER A 340 13.03 8.57 -16.24
C SER A 340 14.42 8.70 -15.60
N LYS A 341 15.20 7.62 -15.61
CA LYS A 341 16.56 7.61 -15.07
C LYS A 341 17.56 7.81 -16.21
N LEU A 342 18.50 8.73 -16.04
CA LEU A 342 19.59 8.97 -16.97
C LEU A 342 20.94 8.74 -16.29
N LEU A 343 21.76 7.87 -16.87
CA LEU A 343 23.15 7.69 -16.48
C LEU A 343 24.04 8.60 -17.35
N ILE A 344 24.77 9.51 -16.70
CA ILE A 344 25.81 10.32 -17.32
C ILE A 344 27.16 9.69 -16.95
N LYS A 345 27.91 9.28 -17.98
CA LYS A 345 29.18 8.54 -17.84
C LYS A 345 30.37 9.45 -17.62
#